data_AF-A0A4Y9ZNI2-F1
#
_entry.id   AF-A0A4Y9ZNI2-F1
#
_cell.length_a   1.000
_cell.length_b   1.000
_cell.length_c   1.000
_cell.angle_alpha   90.00
_cell.angle_beta   90.00
_cell.angle_gamma   90.00
#
_symmetry.space_group_name_H-M   'P 1'
#
loop_
_entity.id
_entity.type
_entity.pdbx_description
1 polymer ?
#
loop_
_entity_poly.entity_id
_entity_poly.type
_entity_poly.pdbx_seq_one_letter_code
_entity_poly.pdbx_strand_id
1 'polypeptide(L)'
;MSSSPIQSNFAQFLVATYSPVKQQHPTEGRRRLALRVADQFWSLSPENRALLPTGPSSIDVFALDSDPFDDISSPEVAAPGIIVRTDYTNEEAWRTFYATLIEAEKDFTESDDANVEPTPDTSAQAGPSTSAPTHEDAEMADANAEAEEEEEDDEEEPLVFFSVLNPEDPAKRQRITGISNLTALRLLSDVSIRSAPPVPQGEKRIKPGNRLVDLDGLQEVYEGKTLWIYDAKSNSDQSVRLVNQKGDTYGTASGDSWRARGSHITELQVNLASGAMKIDFGGLDRWDYPERKRNLEEAAQPTLL
;
A
#
# COMPACT_ATOMS: atom_id res chain seq x y z
N MET A 1 11.19 -16.01 -8.47
CA MET A 1 10.13 -17.02 -8.62
C MET A 1 9.36 -16.71 -9.90
N SER A 2 9.32 -17.63 -10.85
CA SER A 2 8.64 -17.42 -12.14
C SER A 2 7.12 -17.42 -11.90
N SER A 3 6.49 -16.25 -11.99
CA SER A 3 5.03 -16.11 -12.03
C SER A 3 4.51 -16.89 -13.25
N SER A 4 3.75 -17.96 -13.02
CA SER A 4 2.98 -18.60 -14.08
C SER A 4 2.05 -17.57 -14.69
N PRO A 5 2.02 -17.37 -16.02
CA PRO A 5 1.14 -16.38 -16.62
C PRO A 5 -0.30 -16.72 -16.25
N ILE A 6 -0.91 -15.85 -15.44
CA ILE A 6 -2.33 -15.93 -15.10
C ILE A 6 -3.08 -15.76 -16.42
N GLN A 7 -3.62 -16.86 -16.96
CA GLN A 7 -4.47 -16.80 -18.14
C GLN A 7 -5.76 -16.08 -17.75
N SER A 8 -5.81 -14.78 -18.03
CA SER A 8 -7.00 -13.95 -17.78
C SER A 8 -7.60 -13.50 -19.11
N ASN A 9 -8.87 -13.83 -19.34
CA ASN A 9 -9.67 -13.31 -20.46
C ASN A 9 -9.63 -11.78 -20.51
N PHE A 10 -9.54 -11.14 -19.34
CA PHE A 10 -9.48 -9.69 -19.24
C PHE A 10 -8.18 -9.14 -19.80
N ALA A 11 -7.03 -9.79 -19.60
CA ALA A 11 -5.75 -9.27 -20.09
C ALA A 11 -5.71 -9.20 -21.63
N GLN A 12 -6.26 -10.20 -22.31
CA GLN A 12 -6.43 -10.17 -23.78
C GLN A 12 -7.44 -9.10 -24.22
N PHE A 13 -8.58 -9.01 -23.52
CA PHE A 13 -9.59 -7.98 -23.77
C PHE A 13 -9.02 -6.57 -23.59
N LEU A 14 -8.18 -6.38 -22.59
CA LEU A 14 -7.48 -5.14 -22.29
C LEU A 14 -6.57 -4.75 -23.44
N VAL A 15 -5.67 -5.64 -23.88
CA VAL A 15 -4.78 -5.38 -25.02
C VAL A 15 -5.56 -5.03 -26.29
N ALA A 16 -6.65 -5.73 -26.58
CA ALA A 16 -7.45 -5.49 -27.78
C ALA A 16 -8.24 -4.17 -27.75
N THR A 17 -8.64 -3.71 -26.57
CA THR A 17 -9.58 -2.59 -26.41
C THR A 17 -8.90 -1.29 -25.97
N TYR A 18 -7.69 -1.37 -25.40
CA TYR A 18 -6.99 -0.23 -24.82
C TYR A 18 -6.71 0.88 -25.83
N SER A 19 -6.15 0.56 -27.00
CA SER A 19 -5.80 1.58 -28.01
C SER A 19 -7.02 2.38 -28.51
N PRO A 20 -8.15 1.75 -28.87
CA PRO A 20 -9.39 2.47 -29.15
C PRO A 20 -9.86 3.38 -28.01
N VAL A 21 -9.78 2.92 -26.75
CA VAL A 21 -10.20 3.72 -25.59
C VAL A 21 -9.26 4.92 -25.37
N LYS A 22 -7.95 4.73 -25.52
CA LYS A 22 -6.97 5.82 -25.46
C LYS A 22 -7.22 6.89 -26.52
N GLN A 23 -7.59 6.50 -27.74
CA GLN A 23 -7.94 7.46 -28.80
C GLN A 23 -9.17 8.31 -28.45
N GLN A 24 -10.13 7.74 -27.72
CA GLN A 24 -11.33 8.45 -27.26
C GLN A 24 -11.05 9.35 -26.04
N HIS A 25 -10.05 9.00 -25.23
CA HIS A 25 -9.70 9.67 -23.99
C HIS A 25 -8.19 10.03 -23.92
N PRO A 26 -7.67 10.86 -24.84
CA PRO A 26 -6.22 11.06 -24.99
C PRO A 26 -5.53 11.78 -23.83
N THR A 27 -6.29 12.40 -22.93
CA THR A 27 -5.78 13.15 -21.77
C THR A 27 -5.75 12.33 -20.47
N GLU A 28 -6.25 11.10 -20.51
CA GLU A 28 -6.33 10.24 -19.33
C GLU A 28 -5.09 9.37 -19.19
N GLY A 29 -4.67 9.13 -17.95
CA GLY A 29 -3.56 8.25 -17.62
C GLY A 29 -3.89 6.78 -17.84
N ARG A 30 -2.83 5.96 -17.90
CA ARG A 30 -2.88 4.51 -18.15
C ARG A 30 -3.87 3.75 -17.27
N ARG A 31 -3.89 3.97 -15.95
CA ARG A 31 -4.78 3.28 -14.99
C ARG A 31 -6.24 3.63 -15.24
N ARG A 32 -6.53 4.91 -15.48
CA ARG A 32 -7.89 5.37 -15.78
C ARG A 32 -8.41 4.77 -17.09
N LEU A 33 -7.55 4.70 -18.12
CA LEU A 33 -7.88 4.04 -19.38
C LEU A 33 -8.13 2.54 -19.17
N ALA A 34 -7.31 1.85 -18.38
CA ALA A 34 -7.50 0.44 -18.05
C ALA A 34 -8.81 0.20 -17.28
N LEU A 35 -9.19 1.10 -16.37
CA LEU A 35 -10.46 1.04 -15.64
C LEU A 35 -11.68 1.22 -16.55
N ARG A 36 -11.60 2.09 -17.56
CA ARG A 36 -12.65 2.18 -18.59
C ARG A 36 -12.82 0.86 -19.35
N VAL A 37 -11.71 0.21 -19.68
CA VAL A 37 -11.75 -1.11 -20.33
C VAL A 37 -12.30 -2.17 -19.37
N ALA A 38 -11.98 -2.11 -18.07
CA ALA A 38 -12.58 -2.98 -17.06
C ALA A 38 -14.09 -2.78 -16.96
N ASP A 39 -14.58 -1.54 -16.96
CA ASP A 39 -16.03 -1.25 -16.97
C ASP A 39 -16.71 -1.79 -18.25
N GLN A 40 -16.05 -1.68 -19.41
CA GLN A 40 -16.55 -2.32 -20.64
C GLN A 40 -16.60 -3.84 -20.51
N PHE A 41 -15.58 -4.47 -19.92
CA PHE A 41 -15.57 -5.91 -19.66
C PHE A 41 -16.74 -6.32 -18.76
N TRP A 42 -16.99 -5.58 -17.67
CA TRP A 42 -18.11 -5.87 -16.76
C TRP A 42 -19.49 -5.63 -17.38
N SER A 43 -19.58 -4.79 -18.42
CA SER A 43 -20.82 -4.58 -19.18
C SER A 43 -21.16 -5.73 -20.14
N LEU A 44 -20.21 -6.63 -20.43
CA LEU A 44 -20.45 -7.82 -21.25
C LEU A 44 -21.28 -8.85 -20.47
N SER A 45 -22.20 -9.52 -21.18
CA SER A 45 -22.91 -10.67 -20.61
C SER A 45 -21.92 -11.78 -20.24
N PRO A 46 -22.25 -12.66 -19.26
CA PRO A 46 -21.40 -13.79 -18.90
C PRO A 46 -21.03 -14.68 -20.10
N GLU A 47 -21.96 -14.89 -21.04
CA GLU A 47 -21.74 -15.67 -22.25
C GLU A 47 -20.71 -15.00 -23.16
N ASN A 48 -20.81 -13.69 -23.36
CA ASN A 48 -19.84 -12.94 -24.17
C ASN A 48 -18.45 -12.92 -23.51
N ARG A 49 -18.36 -12.83 -22.18
CA ARG A 49 -17.08 -12.93 -21.45
C ARG A 49 -16.44 -14.31 -21.59
N ALA A 50 -17.24 -15.36 -21.63
CA ALA A 50 -16.76 -16.73 -21.81
C ALA A 50 -16.21 -17.01 -23.22
N LEU A 51 -16.62 -16.22 -24.23
CA LEU A 51 -16.14 -16.31 -25.61
C LEU A 51 -14.83 -15.54 -25.84
N LEU A 52 -14.39 -14.73 -24.88
CA LEU A 52 -13.14 -13.98 -25.01
C LEU A 52 -11.93 -14.92 -25.05
N PRO A 53 -10.91 -14.61 -25.88
CA PRO A 53 -9.74 -15.46 -25.99
C PRO A 53 -9.01 -15.58 -24.65
N THR A 54 -8.67 -16.80 -24.29
CA THR A 54 -7.72 -17.12 -23.21
C THR A 54 -6.34 -17.25 -23.82
N GLY A 55 -5.33 -16.63 -23.21
CA GLY A 55 -3.96 -16.81 -23.67
C GLY A 55 -2.98 -15.89 -22.97
N PRO A 56 -1.66 -16.14 -23.13
CA PRO A 56 -0.65 -15.22 -22.65
C PRO A 56 -0.78 -13.89 -23.39
N SER A 57 -0.97 -12.81 -22.66
CA SER A 57 -0.94 -11.44 -23.17
C SER A 57 0.33 -10.77 -22.66
N SER A 58 1.09 -10.13 -23.54
CA SER A 58 2.08 -9.14 -23.12
C SER A 58 1.33 -7.84 -22.84
N ILE A 59 1.23 -7.51 -21.55
CA ILE A 59 0.64 -6.25 -21.05
C ILE A 59 1.55 -5.05 -21.38
N ASP A 60 2.77 -5.30 -21.87
CA ASP A 60 3.78 -4.27 -22.18
C ASP A 60 3.33 -3.23 -23.22
N VAL A 61 2.28 -3.52 -24.00
CA VAL A 61 1.79 -2.63 -25.08
C VAL A 61 1.43 -1.23 -24.56
N PHE A 62 0.98 -1.12 -23.31
CA PHE A 62 0.62 0.16 -22.68
C PHE A 62 1.40 0.46 -21.40
N ALA A 63 2.44 -0.33 -21.08
CA ALA A 63 3.28 -0.08 -19.92
C ALA A 63 4.10 1.23 -20.05
N LEU A 64 4.32 1.71 -21.28
CA LEU A 64 5.03 2.96 -21.56
C LEU A 64 4.14 4.22 -21.43
N ASP A 65 2.84 4.05 -21.25
CA ASP A 65 1.93 5.19 -21.09
C ASP A 65 2.02 5.71 -19.65
N SER A 66 2.32 6.99 -19.50
CA SER A 66 2.41 7.65 -18.21
C SER A 66 1.06 7.70 -17.49
N ASP A 67 1.07 7.50 -16.18
CA ASP A 67 -0.05 7.72 -15.29
C ASP A 67 0.25 8.81 -14.26
N PRO A 68 -0.78 9.54 -13.77
CA PRO A 68 -0.63 10.30 -12.54
C PRO A 68 -0.09 9.39 -11.42
N PHE A 69 0.84 9.90 -10.62
CA PHE A 69 1.44 9.19 -9.48
C PHE A 69 2.45 8.07 -9.82
N ASP A 70 2.90 7.92 -11.06
CA ASP A 70 3.97 6.96 -11.40
C ASP A 70 5.29 7.24 -10.64
N ASP A 71 5.52 8.50 -10.24
CA ASP A 71 6.64 8.93 -9.40
C ASP A 71 6.70 8.26 -8.03
N ILE A 72 5.58 7.72 -7.52
CA ILE A 72 5.52 6.99 -6.25
C ILE A 72 5.09 5.53 -6.40
N SER A 73 4.33 5.21 -7.46
CA SER A 73 3.66 3.92 -7.63
C SER A 73 4.31 3.01 -8.67
N SER A 74 5.23 3.53 -9.49
CA SER A 74 5.97 2.72 -10.47
C SER A 74 6.76 1.60 -9.78
N PRO A 75 6.89 0.42 -10.42
CA PRO A 75 7.81 -0.63 -9.96
C PRO A 75 9.27 -0.18 -9.82
N GLU A 76 9.67 0.91 -10.48
CA GLU A 76 11.03 1.47 -10.40
C GLU A 76 11.30 2.19 -9.07
N VAL A 77 10.25 2.64 -8.38
CA VAL A 77 10.39 3.31 -7.08
C VAL A 77 10.57 2.24 -6.01
N ALA A 78 11.73 2.24 -5.35
CA ALA A 78 12.17 1.16 -4.46
C ALA A 78 11.22 0.85 -3.30
N ALA A 79 10.59 1.87 -2.73
CA ALA A 79 9.72 1.71 -1.55
C ALA A 79 8.53 0.77 -1.85
N PRO A 80 8.38 -0.36 -1.15
CA PRO A 80 7.34 -1.35 -1.43
C PRO A 80 5.93 -0.95 -0.96
N GLY A 81 5.82 0.05 -0.09
CA GLY A 81 4.55 0.58 0.42
C GLY A 81 4.29 2.02 -0.03
N ILE A 82 3.02 2.43 -0.04
CA ILE A 82 2.59 3.81 -0.22
C ILE A 82 1.67 4.21 0.92
N ILE A 83 1.99 5.30 1.61
CA ILE A 83 1.10 5.95 2.57
C ILE A 83 0.33 7.05 1.87
N VAL A 84 -1.00 6.98 1.92
CA VAL A 84 -1.91 7.94 1.32
C VAL A 84 -2.58 8.75 2.42
N ARG A 85 -2.24 10.04 2.51
CA ARG A 85 -2.92 10.96 3.43
C ARG A 85 -4.24 11.42 2.82
N THR A 86 -5.35 11.02 3.42
CA THR A 86 -6.71 11.36 2.98
C THR A 86 -7.43 12.30 3.94
N ASP A 87 -6.85 12.60 5.10
CA ASP A 87 -7.37 13.59 6.03
C ASP A 87 -6.31 14.63 6.38
N TYR A 88 -6.72 15.89 6.35
CA TYR A 88 -5.87 17.07 6.55
C TYR A 88 -6.38 17.96 7.69
N THR A 89 -7.25 17.44 8.55
CA THR A 89 -7.90 18.23 9.60
C THR A 89 -7.02 18.46 10.82
N ASN A 90 -5.97 17.64 11.00
CA ASN A 90 -5.03 17.74 12.11
C ASN A 90 -3.59 17.55 11.60
N GLU A 91 -2.84 18.66 11.51
CA GLU A 91 -1.45 18.63 11.03
C GLU A 91 -0.48 18.12 12.10
N GLU A 92 -0.74 18.42 13.37
CA GLU A 92 0.07 17.95 14.50
C GLU A 92 0.02 16.42 14.58
N ALA A 93 -1.17 15.82 14.51
CA ALA A 93 -1.33 14.37 14.53
C ALA A 93 -0.69 13.68 13.31
N TRP A 94 -0.64 14.36 12.16
CA TRP A 94 0.08 13.87 10.99
C TRP A 94 1.60 13.89 11.21
N ARG A 95 2.14 15.00 11.72
CA ARG A 95 3.57 15.13 12.04
C ARG A 95 4.01 14.09 13.08
N THR A 96 3.23 13.88 14.13
CA THR A 96 3.52 12.82 15.13
C THR A 96 3.56 11.44 14.48
N PHE A 97 2.57 11.11 13.65
CA PHE A 97 2.53 9.84 12.93
C PHE A 97 3.75 9.67 12.04
N TYR A 98 4.11 10.72 11.29
CA TYR A 98 5.22 10.71 10.36
C TYR A 98 6.57 10.59 11.08
N ALA A 99 6.78 11.31 12.17
CA ALA A 99 7.96 11.17 13.01
C ALA A 99 8.10 9.75 13.60
N THR A 100 6.99 9.17 14.08
CA THR A 100 6.97 7.77 14.55
C THR A 100 7.34 6.79 13.43
N LEU A 101 6.95 7.09 12.19
CA LEU A 101 7.27 6.27 11.04
C LEU A 101 8.75 6.32 10.70
N ILE A 102 9.35 7.51 10.69
CA ILE A 102 10.79 7.72 10.46
C ILE A 102 11.59 6.95 11.52
N GLU A 103 11.26 7.13 12.80
CA GLU A 103 11.90 6.41 13.91
C GLU A 103 11.79 4.89 13.74
N ALA A 104 10.59 4.40 13.39
CA ALA A 104 10.38 2.98 13.17
C ALA A 104 11.12 2.43 11.94
N GLU A 105 11.37 3.22 10.90
CA GLU A 105 12.23 2.82 9.76
C GLU A 105 13.70 2.77 10.14
N LYS A 106 14.15 3.75 10.91
CA LYS A 106 15.54 3.86 11.39
C LYS A 106 16.01 2.60 12.12
N ASP A 107 15.14 2.03 12.96
CA ASP A 107 15.41 0.76 13.67
C ASP A 107 15.78 -0.41 12.73
N PHE A 108 15.27 -0.42 11.49
CA PHE A 108 15.53 -1.46 10.49
C PHE A 108 16.71 -1.14 9.57
N THR A 109 17.09 0.13 9.41
CA THR A 109 18.19 0.54 8.54
C THR A 109 19.52 0.68 9.27
N GLU A 110 19.52 1.03 10.56
CA GLU A 110 20.75 1.24 11.33
C GLU A 110 21.31 -0.05 11.95
N SER A 111 20.53 -1.13 11.99
CA SER A 111 20.89 -2.37 12.70
C SER A 111 21.94 -3.23 11.98
N ASP A 112 22.30 -2.93 10.72
CA ASP A 112 23.27 -3.71 9.94
C ASP A 112 24.71 -3.14 9.94
N ASP A 113 24.94 -1.88 10.31
CA ASP A 113 26.27 -1.26 10.26
C ASP A 113 27.05 -1.32 11.59
N ALA A 114 26.41 -1.68 12.70
CA ALA A 114 27.03 -1.58 14.04
C ALA A 114 27.74 -2.86 14.54
N ASN A 115 27.84 -3.94 13.76
CA ASN A 115 28.38 -5.21 14.27
C ASN A 115 29.33 -5.98 13.34
N VAL A 116 30.21 -5.25 12.63
CA VAL A 116 31.48 -5.83 12.17
C VAL A 116 32.55 -5.46 13.19
N GLU A 117 32.51 -6.08 14.37
CA GLU A 117 33.70 -6.15 15.21
C GLU A 117 34.77 -6.97 14.47
N PRO A 118 35.97 -6.43 14.19
CA PRO A 118 37.08 -7.23 13.71
C PRO A 118 37.52 -8.10 14.88
N THR A 119 37.19 -9.39 14.86
CA THR A 119 37.67 -10.36 15.84
C THR A 119 39.19 -10.32 15.90
N PRO A 120 39.81 -9.88 17.01
CA PRO A 120 41.22 -10.13 17.25
C PRO A 120 41.30 -11.48 17.95
N ASP A 121 41.91 -12.41 17.24
CA ASP A 121 42.40 -13.68 17.76
C ASP A 121 43.33 -13.44 18.97
N THR A 122 42.86 -13.59 20.22
CA THR A 122 43.76 -13.93 21.34
C THR A 122 43.04 -14.48 22.58
N SER A 123 43.46 -15.70 22.93
CA SER A 123 43.38 -16.39 24.21
C SER A 123 43.63 -15.54 25.48
N ALA A 124 42.82 -15.74 26.54
CA ALA A 124 43.24 -16.29 27.85
C ALA A 124 42.31 -15.93 29.04
N GLN A 125 41.93 -16.98 29.79
CA GLN A 125 41.79 -17.10 31.25
C GLN A 125 41.00 -16.09 32.11
N ALA A 126 39.90 -16.62 32.65
CA ALA A 126 39.32 -16.51 34.00
C ALA A 126 39.99 -15.65 35.10
N GLY A 127 39.15 -14.87 35.80
CA GLY A 127 39.34 -14.44 37.20
C GLY A 127 38.44 -13.27 37.64
N PRO A 128 37.61 -13.41 38.71
CA PRO A 128 36.70 -12.36 39.20
C PRO A 128 37.30 -11.59 40.38
N SER A 129 36.89 -10.32 40.62
CA SER A 129 36.72 -9.69 41.95
C SER A 129 36.49 -8.16 41.95
N THR A 130 35.33 -7.77 42.47
CA THR A 130 35.03 -6.74 43.51
C THR A 130 35.50 -5.26 43.46
N SER A 131 34.47 -4.39 43.55
CA SER A 131 34.28 -3.17 44.39
C SER A 131 35.01 -1.83 44.11
N ALA A 132 34.19 -0.85 43.70
CA ALA A 132 34.01 0.58 44.05
C ALA A 132 34.86 1.26 45.15
N PRO A 133 34.67 2.58 45.44
CA PRO A 133 34.64 3.79 44.59
C PRO A 133 35.61 4.88 45.12
N THR A 134 35.94 5.91 44.34
CA THR A 134 36.55 7.15 44.88
C THR A 134 36.05 8.39 44.15
N HIS A 135 35.42 9.26 44.94
CA HIS A 135 35.18 10.69 44.72
C HIS A 135 36.48 11.43 44.36
N GLU A 136 36.43 12.30 43.36
CA GLU A 136 37.15 13.58 43.40
C GLU A 136 36.26 14.69 42.82
N ASP A 137 36.15 15.74 43.63
CA ASP A 137 35.54 17.05 43.43
C ASP A 137 36.35 17.85 42.39
N ALA A 138 35.68 18.48 41.43
CA ALA A 138 36.29 19.53 40.61
C ALA A 138 35.25 20.60 40.26
N GLU A 139 35.38 21.72 40.96
CA GLU A 139 34.72 23.01 40.79
C GLU A 139 35.02 23.68 39.44
N MET A 140 34.00 24.41 38.95
CA MET A 140 34.03 25.71 38.24
C MET A 140 34.55 25.77 36.79
N ALA A 141 33.61 26.00 35.86
CA ALA A 141 33.70 27.12 34.91
C ALA A 141 32.33 27.40 34.27
N ASP A 142 31.74 28.51 34.69
CA ASP A 142 30.65 29.21 34.05
C ASP A 142 31.11 29.68 32.65
N ALA A 143 30.56 29.05 31.61
CA ALA A 143 30.68 29.50 30.25
C ALA A 143 29.26 29.53 29.66
N ASN A 144 28.62 30.67 29.89
CA ASN A 144 27.46 31.17 29.16
C ASN A 144 27.80 31.22 27.65
N ALA A 145 27.61 30.10 26.96
CA ALA A 145 27.52 30.04 25.52
C ALA A 145 26.03 29.93 25.21
N GLU A 146 25.41 31.06 24.90
CA GLU A 146 24.20 31.10 24.11
C GLU A 146 24.55 30.43 22.78
N ALA A 147 24.37 29.11 22.74
CA ALA A 147 24.29 28.36 21.51
C ALA A 147 22.98 28.82 20.88
N GLU A 148 23.11 29.73 19.92
CA GLU A 148 22.13 29.89 18.87
C GLU A 148 21.94 28.49 18.28
N GLU A 149 20.87 27.81 18.68
CA GLU A 149 20.33 26.65 17.99
C GLU A 149 20.00 27.15 16.59
N GLU A 150 20.99 27.09 15.70
CA GLU A 150 20.76 27.07 14.27
C GLU A 150 19.74 25.95 14.07
N GLU A 151 18.50 26.35 13.75
CA GLU A 151 17.49 25.47 13.19
C GLU A 151 18.16 24.84 11.96
N GLU A 152 18.84 23.71 12.16
CA GLU A 152 19.19 22.80 11.09
C GLU A 152 17.86 22.54 10.38
N ASP A 153 17.79 23.02 9.14
CA ASP A 153 16.74 22.66 8.19
C ASP A 153 16.77 21.13 8.18
N ASP A 154 15.92 20.51 9.01
CA ASP A 154 15.75 19.07 9.15
C ASP A 154 15.32 18.57 7.77
N GLU A 155 16.29 18.28 6.90
CA GLU A 155 16.07 17.61 5.64
C GLU A 155 15.48 16.24 6.01
N GLU A 156 14.14 16.16 6.01
CA GLU A 156 13.39 14.97 6.41
C GLU A 156 14.01 13.74 5.75
N GLU A 157 14.59 12.85 6.57
CA GLU A 157 15.28 11.65 6.08
C GLU A 157 14.31 10.85 5.18
N PRO A 158 14.73 10.48 3.95
CA PRO A 158 13.83 9.82 3.03
C PRO A 158 13.52 8.40 3.52
N LEU A 159 12.22 8.10 3.64
CA LEU A 159 11.73 6.75 3.97
C LEU A 159 12.13 5.73 2.89
N VAL A 160 12.63 4.58 3.34
CA VAL A 160 13.07 3.47 2.49
C VAL A 160 11.90 2.53 2.20
N PHE A 161 11.02 2.29 3.18
CA PHE A 161 9.94 1.31 3.05
C PHE A 161 8.63 1.90 2.52
N PHE A 162 8.43 3.22 2.65
CA PHE A 162 7.23 3.90 2.19
C PHE A 162 7.50 5.08 1.26
N SER A 163 6.74 5.18 0.18
CA SER A 163 6.48 6.46 -0.50
C SER A 163 5.28 7.15 0.12
N VAL A 164 5.25 8.48 0.15
CA VAL A 164 4.19 9.24 0.82
C VAL A 164 3.45 10.10 -0.19
N LEU A 165 2.14 9.87 -0.34
CA LEU A 165 1.24 10.73 -1.08
C LEU A 165 0.61 11.76 -0.13
N ASN A 166 1.29 12.90 0.02
CA ASN A 166 0.86 14.05 0.80
C ASN A 166 1.02 15.35 -0.03
N PRO A 167 0.16 15.60 -1.03
CA PRO A 167 0.25 16.79 -1.86
C PRO A 167 0.14 18.07 -1.03
N GLU A 168 0.99 19.06 -1.30
CA GLU A 168 0.90 20.38 -0.66
C GLU A 168 -0.19 21.26 -1.28
N ASP A 169 -0.39 21.15 -2.59
CA ASP A 169 -1.38 21.90 -3.35
C ASP A 169 -2.82 21.57 -2.87
N PRO A 170 -3.58 22.56 -2.37
CA PRO A 170 -4.96 22.37 -1.93
C PRO A 170 -5.87 21.73 -2.98
N ALA A 171 -5.68 22.04 -4.27
CA ALA A 171 -6.50 21.46 -5.34
C ALA A 171 -6.22 19.96 -5.52
N LYS A 172 -4.97 19.52 -5.31
CA LYS A 172 -4.61 18.09 -5.30
C LYS A 172 -5.07 17.41 -4.02
N ARG A 173 -4.92 18.05 -2.85
CA ARG A 173 -5.46 17.57 -1.56
C ARG A 173 -6.95 17.27 -1.66
N GLN A 174 -7.72 18.20 -2.25
CA GLN A 174 -9.17 18.03 -2.41
C GLN A 174 -9.54 16.76 -3.20
N ARG A 175 -8.74 16.37 -4.20
CA ARG A 175 -9.00 15.17 -5.01
C ARG A 175 -8.82 13.86 -4.24
N ILE A 176 -7.94 13.84 -3.24
CA ILE A 176 -7.65 12.64 -2.45
C ILE A 176 -8.22 12.69 -1.02
N THR A 177 -8.81 13.82 -0.63
CA THR A 177 -9.42 13.96 0.69
C THR A 177 -10.63 13.04 0.82
N GLY A 178 -10.62 12.19 1.85
CA GLY A 178 -11.72 11.29 2.19
C GLY A 178 -12.05 10.24 1.14
N ILE A 179 -11.16 9.94 0.19
CA ILE A 179 -11.40 8.88 -0.82
C ILE A 179 -11.57 7.51 -0.15
N SER A 180 -12.26 6.60 -0.83
CA SER A 180 -12.39 5.21 -0.38
C SER A 180 -11.10 4.41 -0.64
N ASN A 181 -11.00 3.24 -0.04
CA ASN A 181 -9.94 2.28 -0.34
C ASN A 181 -9.97 1.88 -1.83
N LEU A 182 -11.17 1.68 -2.41
CA LEU A 182 -11.31 1.33 -3.81
C LEU A 182 -10.83 2.46 -4.73
N THR A 183 -11.19 3.71 -4.43
CA THR A 183 -10.69 4.87 -5.17
C THR A 183 -9.16 4.96 -5.08
N ALA A 184 -8.57 4.73 -3.90
CA ALA A 184 -7.12 4.73 -3.73
C ALA A 184 -6.44 3.63 -4.58
N LEU A 185 -6.98 2.40 -4.57
CA LEU A 185 -6.51 1.30 -5.42
C LEU A 185 -6.58 1.66 -6.91
N ARG A 186 -7.66 2.29 -7.34
CA ARG A 186 -7.85 2.72 -8.73
C ARG A 186 -6.88 3.82 -9.18
N LEU A 187 -6.45 4.67 -8.24
CA LEU A 187 -5.49 5.74 -8.51
C LEU A 187 -4.03 5.24 -8.54
N LEU A 188 -3.69 4.23 -7.75
CA LEU A 188 -2.29 3.86 -7.46
C LEU A 188 -1.92 2.44 -7.89
N SER A 189 -2.88 1.64 -8.35
CA SER A 189 -2.66 0.23 -8.71
C SER A 189 -3.33 -0.11 -10.04
N ASP A 190 -2.78 -1.09 -10.72
CA ASP A 190 -3.28 -1.54 -12.01
C ASP A 190 -4.45 -2.49 -11.81
N VAL A 191 -5.57 -2.20 -12.48
CA VAL A 191 -6.75 -3.06 -12.42
C VAL A 191 -6.52 -4.34 -13.21
N SER A 192 -6.95 -5.46 -12.62
CA SER A 192 -6.96 -6.77 -13.24
C SER A 192 -8.26 -7.50 -12.87
N ILE A 193 -8.58 -8.55 -13.60
CA ILE A 193 -9.75 -9.40 -13.32
C ILE A 193 -9.28 -10.84 -13.35
N ARG A 194 -9.61 -11.58 -12.29
CA ARG A 194 -9.25 -12.99 -12.13
C ARG A 194 -10.46 -13.82 -11.73
N SER A 195 -10.31 -15.15 -11.70
CA SER A 195 -11.29 -16.03 -11.07
C SER A 195 -11.42 -15.70 -9.58
N ALA A 196 -12.65 -15.59 -9.11
CA ALA A 196 -12.93 -15.48 -7.68
C ALA A 196 -12.45 -16.75 -6.95
N PRO A 197 -12.03 -16.64 -5.67
CA PRO A 197 -11.69 -17.82 -4.86
C PRO A 197 -12.83 -18.84 -4.84
N PRO A 198 -12.53 -20.15 -4.73
CA PRO A 198 -13.55 -21.18 -4.73
C PRO A 198 -14.46 -21.04 -3.51
N VAL A 199 -15.78 -21.21 -3.73
CA VAL A 199 -16.77 -21.22 -2.64
C VAL A 199 -16.48 -22.42 -1.71
N PRO A 200 -16.36 -22.21 -0.38
CA PRO A 200 -16.14 -23.29 0.57
C PRO A 200 -17.23 -24.37 0.48
N GLN A 201 -16.87 -25.62 0.77
CA GLN A 201 -17.80 -26.74 0.67
C GLN A 201 -19.00 -26.53 1.61
N GLY A 202 -20.22 -26.61 1.04
CA GLY A 202 -21.47 -26.44 1.79
C GLY A 202 -21.95 -24.99 1.89
N GLU A 203 -21.13 -24.01 1.50
CA GLU A 203 -21.54 -22.61 1.45
C GLU A 203 -22.24 -22.26 0.13
N LYS A 204 -23.05 -21.21 0.19
CA LYS A 204 -23.73 -20.66 -0.98
C LYS A 204 -22.97 -19.44 -1.48
N ARG A 205 -22.98 -19.26 -2.80
CA ARG A 205 -22.46 -18.03 -3.41
C ARG A 205 -23.23 -16.80 -2.88
N ILE A 206 -22.52 -15.71 -2.63
CA ILE A 206 -23.06 -14.45 -2.10
C ILE A 206 -23.97 -13.85 -3.18
N LYS A 207 -25.16 -13.39 -2.78
CA LYS A 207 -26.16 -12.79 -3.68
C LYS A 207 -26.75 -11.51 -3.05
N PRO A 208 -26.90 -10.41 -3.81
CA PRO A 208 -26.41 -10.23 -5.18
C PRO A 208 -24.87 -10.28 -5.25
N GLY A 209 -24.32 -10.75 -6.37
CA GLY A 209 -22.88 -10.76 -6.59
C GLY A 209 -22.32 -9.34 -6.71
N ASN A 210 -21.04 -9.17 -6.44
CA ASN A 210 -20.34 -7.89 -6.58
C ASN A 210 -18.96 -8.14 -7.19
N ARG A 211 -18.55 -7.29 -8.14
CA ARG A 211 -17.28 -7.45 -8.86
C ARG A 211 -16.05 -7.47 -7.95
N LEU A 212 -16.10 -6.86 -6.76
CA LEU A 212 -14.98 -6.89 -5.81
C LEU A 212 -14.86 -8.22 -5.07
N VAL A 213 -15.91 -9.05 -5.04
CA VAL A 213 -15.97 -10.32 -4.27
C VAL A 213 -16.08 -11.51 -5.22
N ASP A 214 -17.23 -11.63 -5.87
CA ASP A 214 -17.59 -12.67 -6.84
C ASP A 214 -18.79 -12.15 -7.64
N LEU A 215 -18.53 -11.83 -8.91
CA LEU A 215 -19.57 -11.58 -9.91
C LEU A 215 -19.37 -12.55 -11.07
N ASP A 216 -20.25 -13.55 -11.15
CA ASP A 216 -20.22 -14.62 -12.14
C ASP A 216 -18.92 -15.45 -12.12
N GLY A 217 -18.29 -15.58 -10.96
CA GLY A 217 -17.06 -16.34 -10.76
C GLY A 217 -15.80 -15.54 -11.03
N LEU A 218 -15.92 -14.23 -11.23
CA LEU A 218 -14.82 -13.31 -11.46
C LEU A 218 -14.73 -12.27 -10.34
N GLN A 219 -13.52 -11.78 -10.11
CA GLN A 219 -13.18 -10.76 -9.13
C GLN A 219 -12.30 -9.69 -9.78
N GLU A 220 -12.68 -8.43 -9.65
CA GLU A 220 -11.84 -7.26 -9.91
C GLU A 220 -10.80 -7.15 -8.80
N VAL A 221 -9.54 -7.11 -9.17
CA VAL A 221 -8.38 -7.06 -8.28
C VAL A 221 -7.41 -5.99 -8.74
N TYR A 222 -6.45 -5.67 -7.88
CA TYR A 222 -5.47 -4.64 -8.15
C TYR A 222 -4.06 -5.20 -7.98
N GLU A 223 -3.13 -4.71 -8.79
CA GLU A 223 -1.73 -5.09 -8.78
C GLU A 223 -0.86 -3.84 -8.62
N GLY A 224 0.06 -3.85 -7.66
CA GLY A 224 0.92 -2.71 -7.35
C GLY A 224 1.49 -2.78 -5.94
N LYS A 225 1.98 -1.64 -5.46
CA LYS A 225 2.53 -1.51 -4.11
C LYS A 225 1.47 -1.60 -3.01
N THR A 226 1.89 -2.02 -1.82
CA THR A 226 1.00 -2.07 -0.66
C THR A 226 0.48 -0.68 -0.30
N LEU A 227 -0.84 -0.52 -0.15
CA LEU A 227 -1.44 0.78 0.18
C LEU A 227 -1.81 0.86 1.66
N TRP A 228 -1.40 1.96 2.29
CA TRP A 228 -1.71 2.34 3.66
C TRP A 228 -2.44 3.67 3.66
N ILE A 229 -3.64 3.74 4.22
CA ILE A 229 -4.44 4.98 4.22
C ILE A 229 -4.43 5.61 5.60
N TYR A 230 -3.96 6.85 5.66
CA TYR A 230 -4.11 7.76 6.79
C TYR A 230 -5.40 8.56 6.61
N ASP A 231 -6.34 8.42 7.53
CA ASP A 231 -7.69 9.00 7.47
C ASP A 231 -8.07 9.75 8.75
N ALA A 232 -9.31 10.23 8.84
CA ALA A 232 -9.76 11.01 10.00
C ALA A 232 -9.59 10.26 11.34
N LYS A 233 -9.70 8.94 11.34
CA LYS A 233 -9.50 8.12 12.55
C LYS A 233 -8.02 8.03 12.93
N SER A 234 -7.11 8.05 11.95
CA SER A 234 -5.66 8.07 12.15
C SER A 234 -5.20 9.23 13.03
N ASN A 235 -5.85 10.39 12.92
CA ASN A 235 -5.56 11.54 13.78
C ASN A 235 -5.74 11.23 15.28
N SER A 236 -6.65 10.31 15.62
CA SER A 236 -7.02 10.00 17.00
C SER A 236 -6.25 8.83 17.60
N ASP A 237 -5.98 7.80 16.80
CA ASP A 237 -5.40 6.55 17.28
C ASP A 237 -4.02 6.23 16.69
N GLN A 238 -3.48 7.13 15.86
CA GLN A 238 -2.18 6.97 15.21
C GLN A 238 -2.10 5.63 14.46
N SER A 239 -3.19 5.23 13.82
CA SER A 239 -3.30 4.01 13.01
C SER A 239 -3.53 4.30 11.54
N VAL A 240 -3.14 3.41 10.65
CA VAL A 240 -3.47 3.47 9.22
C VAL A 240 -4.19 2.21 8.79
N ARG A 241 -5.00 2.32 7.73
CA ARG A 241 -5.66 1.18 7.11
C ARG A 241 -4.75 0.55 6.07
N LEU A 242 -4.37 -0.71 6.26
CA LEU A 242 -3.83 -1.56 5.21
C LEU A 242 -4.96 -1.97 4.27
N VAL A 243 -4.81 -1.69 2.97
CA VAL A 243 -5.81 -2.02 1.95
C VAL A 243 -5.47 -3.33 1.26
N ASN A 244 -6.45 -4.23 1.19
CA ASN A 244 -6.34 -5.48 0.47
C ASN A 244 -6.52 -5.27 -1.04
N GLN A 245 -5.55 -5.69 -1.84
CA GLN A 245 -5.62 -5.58 -3.29
C GLN A 245 -6.41 -6.72 -3.95
N LYS A 246 -6.49 -7.88 -3.30
CA LYS A 246 -7.15 -9.10 -3.83
C LYS A 246 -7.61 -10.03 -2.71
N GLY A 247 -8.81 -10.59 -2.80
CA GLY A 247 -9.32 -11.53 -1.79
C GLY A 247 -8.79 -12.95 -1.97
N ASP A 248 -7.96 -13.47 -1.07
CA ASP A 248 -7.45 -14.86 -1.20
C ASP A 248 -8.45 -15.92 -0.73
N THR A 249 -9.33 -15.54 0.18
CA THR A 249 -10.40 -16.38 0.72
C THR A 249 -11.72 -15.93 0.12
N TYR A 250 -12.61 -16.89 -0.15
CA TYR A 250 -13.93 -16.57 -0.66
C TYR A 250 -14.70 -15.68 0.31
N GLY A 251 -15.42 -14.70 -0.22
CA GLY A 251 -16.09 -13.66 0.57
C GLY A 251 -15.25 -12.41 0.78
N THR A 252 -13.91 -12.48 0.64
CA THR A 252 -13.05 -11.28 0.72
C THR A 252 -13.16 -10.42 -0.53
N ALA A 253 -13.42 -9.13 -0.31
CA ALA A 253 -13.48 -8.11 -1.32
C ALA A 253 -12.10 -7.48 -1.55
N SER A 254 -11.81 -7.13 -2.80
CA SER A 254 -10.77 -6.14 -3.09
C SER A 254 -11.19 -4.79 -2.46
N GLY A 255 -10.26 -4.10 -1.82
CA GLY A 255 -10.52 -2.88 -1.06
C GLY A 255 -10.93 -3.11 0.40
N ASP A 256 -11.13 -4.36 0.86
CA ASP A 256 -11.24 -4.62 2.31
C ASP A 256 -9.99 -4.11 3.03
N SER A 257 -10.13 -3.70 4.29
CA SER A 257 -9.00 -3.15 5.03
C SER A 257 -9.02 -3.53 6.51
N TRP A 258 -7.81 -3.52 7.07
CA TRP A 258 -7.54 -3.73 8.49
C TRP A 258 -6.63 -2.62 9.00
N ARG A 259 -6.69 -2.29 10.31
CA ARG A 259 -5.94 -1.18 10.89
C ARG A 259 -4.72 -1.66 11.66
N ALA A 260 -3.61 -0.99 11.45
CA ALA A 260 -2.38 -1.16 12.21
C ALA A 260 -1.92 0.18 12.81
N ARG A 261 -1.34 0.14 14.01
CA ARG A 261 -0.72 1.30 14.65
C ARG A 261 0.53 1.71 13.87
N GLY A 262 0.77 3.01 13.73
CA GLY A 262 1.93 3.59 13.03
C GLY A 262 3.25 2.98 13.47
N SER A 263 3.44 2.79 14.78
CA SER A 263 4.65 2.19 15.36
C SER A 263 4.94 0.74 14.92
N HIS A 264 4.02 0.05 14.24
CA HIS A 264 4.20 -1.33 13.78
C HIS A 264 4.19 -1.45 12.26
N ILE A 265 3.83 -0.39 11.51
CA ILE A 265 3.59 -0.57 10.07
C ILE A 265 4.87 -0.84 9.29
N THR A 266 6.02 -0.34 9.74
CA THR A 266 7.32 -0.65 9.15
C THR A 266 7.61 -2.15 9.20
N GLU A 267 7.53 -2.76 10.39
CA GLU A 267 7.71 -4.20 10.55
C GLU A 267 6.72 -5.00 9.67
N LEU A 268 5.45 -4.58 9.65
CA LEU A 268 4.43 -5.23 8.83
C LEU A 268 4.78 -5.11 7.34
N GLN A 269 5.22 -3.93 6.88
CA GLN A 269 5.59 -3.69 5.49
C GLN A 269 6.78 -4.54 5.04
N VAL A 270 7.82 -4.66 5.88
CA VAL A 270 8.99 -5.53 5.61
C VAL A 270 8.56 -6.99 5.51
N ASN A 271 7.74 -7.46 6.45
CA ASN A 271 7.24 -8.84 6.47
C ASN A 271 6.29 -9.15 5.29
N LEU A 272 5.48 -8.18 4.86
CA LEU A 272 4.64 -8.30 3.67
C LEU A 272 5.47 -8.32 2.39
N ALA A 273 6.45 -7.41 2.26
CA ALA A 273 7.29 -7.28 1.08
C ALA A 273 8.22 -8.49 0.87
N SER A 274 8.76 -9.05 1.95
CA SER A 274 9.57 -10.28 1.91
C SER A 274 8.75 -11.55 1.65
N GLY A 275 7.42 -11.47 1.78
CA GLY A 275 6.52 -12.63 1.74
C GLY A 275 6.62 -13.53 2.97
N ALA A 276 7.31 -13.10 4.03
CA ALA A 276 7.38 -13.82 5.31
C ALA A 276 6.01 -13.88 6.00
N MET A 277 5.16 -12.87 5.77
CA MET A 277 3.82 -12.77 6.31
C MET A 277 2.80 -12.52 5.19
N LYS A 278 1.60 -13.07 5.39
CA LYS A 278 0.42 -12.73 4.61
C LYS A 278 -0.72 -12.42 5.57
N ILE A 279 -1.37 -11.28 5.39
CA ILE A 279 -2.53 -10.91 6.18
C ILE A 279 -3.77 -11.55 5.55
N ASP A 280 -4.37 -12.48 6.29
CA ASP A 280 -5.69 -13.02 5.94
C ASP A 280 -6.78 -12.09 6.48
N PHE A 281 -7.55 -11.49 5.58
CA PHE A 281 -8.70 -10.66 5.92
C PHE A 281 -9.92 -11.47 6.38
N GLY A 282 -9.77 -12.80 6.51
CA GLY A 282 -10.54 -13.63 7.43
C GLY A 282 -12.01 -13.84 7.09
N GLY A 283 -12.42 -13.56 5.86
CA GLY A 283 -13.71 -13.90 5.25
C GLY A 283 -14.97 -13.26 5.85
N LEU A 284 -15.03 -12.96 7.16
CA LEU A 284 -16.29 -12.58 7.81
C LEU A 284 -16.22 -11.52 8.94
N ASP A 285 -15.13 -11.35 9.71
CA ASP A 285 -15.21 -10.52 10.96
C ASP A 285 -14.04 -9.55 11.26
N ARG A 286 -13.08 -9.34 10.35
CA ARG A 286 -11.87 -8.54 10.66
C ARG A 286 -11.66 -7.28 9.82
N TRP A 287 -12.53 -7.04 8.85
CA TRP A 287 -12.48 -5.84 8.01
C TRP A 287 -13.29 -4.68 8.56
N ASP A 288 -12.90 -3.47 8.17
CA ASP A 288 -13.68 -2.24 8.41
C ASP A 288 -15.00 -2.29 7.63
N TYR A 289 -16.09 -2.73 8.27
CA TYR A 289 -17.39 -2.94 7.63
C TYR A 289 -17.96 -1.68 6.95
N PRO A 290 -17.95 -0.48 7.58
CA PRO A 290 -18.32 0.77 6.91
C PRO A 290 -17.57 0.98 5.60
N GLU A 291 -16.25 0.77 5.60
CA GLU A 291 -15.43 0.99 4.41
C GLU A 291 -15.68 -0.07 3.34
N ARG A 292 -15.85 -1.34 3.73
CA ARG A 292 -16.28 -2.40 2.81
C ARG A 292 -17.59 -2.06 2.13
N LYS A 293 -18.59 -1.63 2.90
CA LYS A 293 -19.89 -1.23 2.35
C LYS A 293 -19.73 -0.11 1.33
N ARG A 294 -18.94 0.92 1.66
CA ARG A 294 -18.61 2.03 0.76
C ARG A 294 -17.96 1.55 -0.55
N ASN A 295 -16.97 0.67 -0.47
CA ASN A 295 -16.31 0.09 -1.65
C ASN A 295 -17.27 -0.70 -2.53
N LEU A 296 -18.15 -1.51 -1.94
CA LEU A 296 -19.13 -2.31 -2.68
C LEU A 296 -20.17 -1.42 -3.39
N GLU A 297 -20.60 -0.33 -2.74
CA GLU A 297 -21.50 0.67 -3.32
C GLU A 297 -20.84 1.44 -4.46
N GLU A 298 -19.58 1.86 -4.28
CA GLU A 298 -18.79 2.53 -5.32
C GLU A 298 -18.54 1.62 -6.52
N ALA A 299 -18.23 0.34 -6.29
CA ALA A 299 -18.04 -0.64 -7.35
C ALA A 299 -19.31 -0.91 -8.15
N ALA A 300 -20.50 -0.68 -7.58
CA ALA A 300 -21.77 -0.83 -8.31
C ALA A 300 -22.03 0.32 -9.31
N GLN A 301 -21.25 1.40 -9.25
CA GLN A 301 -21.34 2.53 -10.18
C GLN A 301 -20.26 2.43 -11.28
N PRO A 302 -20.50 3.02 -12.46
CA PRO A 302 -19.45 3.25 -13.45
C PRO A 302 -18.32 4.10 -12.86
N THR A 303 -17.07 3.84 -13.25
CA THR A 303 -15.90 4.50 -12.67
C THR A 303 -15.86 5.98 -13.10
N LEU A 304 -15.97 6.89 -12.12
CA LEU A 304 -15.84 8.34 -12.30
C LEU A 304 -14.65 8.83 -11.47
N LEU A 305 -13.44 8.69 -12.01
CA LEU A 305 -12.21 9.31 -11.47
C LEU A 305 -11.95 10.66 -12.13
#